data_AF-A0A4R4NS71-F1
#
_entry.id   AF-A0A4R4NS71-F1
#
_cell.length_a   1.000
_cell.length_b   1.000
_cell.length_c   1.000
_cell.angle_alpha   90.00
_cell.angle_beta   90.00
_cell.angle_gamma   90.00
#
_symmetry.space_group_name_H-M   'P 1'
#
loop_
_entity.id
_entity.type
_entity.pdbx_description
1 polymer ?
#
loop_
_entity_poly.entity_id
_entity_poly.type
_entity_poly.pdbx_seq_one_letter_code
_entity_poly.pdbx_strand_id
1 'polypeptide(L)'
;MTNSSSGGDGEAPEGGPPVRLKLPDGQELLAVLRRRRLAEEGSWWYLVRLSLWGPSQRPDGSLVAMPEPVECWAPVDACEPIPGEDYDQVPTDGIRRPPPRWLLEATGGDQLVVHRVALTL
;
A
#
# COMPACT_ATOMS: atom_id res chain seq x y z
N MET A 1 34.77 16.46 -8.46
CA MET A 1 33.63 17.14 -7.81
C MET A 1 32.46 16.19 -7.85
N THR A 2 31.76 16.07 -6.73
CA THR A 2 30.99 14.92 -6.25
C THR A 2 29.70 14.67 -7.03
N ASN A 3 29.49 13.42 -7.46
CA ASN A 3 28.18 12.90 -7.86
C ASN A 3 27.34 12.70 -6.60
N SER A 4 26.36 13.57 -6.38
CA SER A 4 25.32 13.34 -5.37
C SER A 4 24.25 12.46 -5.98
N SER A 5 24.32 11.16 -5.68
CA SER A 5 23.21 10.23 -5.84
C SER A 5 22.18 10.50 -4.75
N SER A 6 21.11 11.21 -5.09
CA SER A 6 19.93 11.27 -4.23
C SER A 6 19.14 9.99 -4.43
N GLY A 7 19.11 9.14 -3.40
CA GLY A 7 18.24 7.97 -3.34
C GLY A 7 16.79 8.41 -3.49
N GLY A 8 16.13 7.93 -4.54
CA GLY A 8 14.68 8.02 -4.65
C GLY A 8 14.08 7.03 -3.67
N ASP A 9 13.65 7.53 -2.51
CA ASP A 9 12.66 6.83 -1.71
C ASP A 9 11.44 6.57 -2.63
N GLY A 10 11.08 5.30 -2.75
CA GLY A 10 10.03 4.85 -3.66
C GLY A 10 8.67 5.43 -3.28
N GLU A 11 8.38 6.63 -3.77
CA GLU A 11 7.04 7.17 -3.81
C GLU A 11 6.23 6.26 -4.74
N ALA A 12 5.43 5.36 -4.14
CA ALA A 12 4.51 4.53 -4.87
C ALA A 12 3.72 5.42 -5.84
N PRO A 13 3.48 5.00 -7.09
CA PRO A 13 2.80 5.84 -8.07
C PRO A 13 1.54 6.47 -7.45
N GLU A 14 1.35 7.77 -7.68
CA GLU A 14 0.19 8.50 -7.17
C GLU A 14 -1.15 7.94 -7.68
N GLY A 15 -1.13 7.01 -8.64
CA GLY A 15 -2.28 6.28 -9.16
C GLY A 15 -2.44 4.85 -8.65
N GLY A 16 -3.60 4.28 -8.95
CA GLY A 16 -3.98 2.88 -8.75
C GLY A 16 -5.20 2.58 -9.61
N PRO A 17 -5.55 1.30 -9.82
CA PRO A 17 -6.73 0.97 -10.62
C PRO A 17 -8.00 1.44 -9.88
N PRO A 18 -9.01 1.93 -10.63
CA PRO A 18 -10.27 2.36 -10.03
C PRO A 18 -11.04 1.15 -9.51
N VAL A 19 -11.84 1.35 -8.46
CA VAL A 19 -12.79 0.37 -7.93
C VAL A 19 -14.10 1.09 -7.62
N ARG A 20 -15.22 0.38 -7.74
CA ARG A 20 -16.51 0.87 -7.24
C ARG A 20 -16.64 0.47 -5.77
N LEU A 21 -16.66 1.47 -4.90
CA LEU A 21 -16.80 1.31 -3.46
C LEU A 21 -18.27 1.50 -3.06
N LYS A 22 -18.85 0.53 -2.38
CA LYS A 22 -20.14 0.65 -1.71
C LYS A 22 -19.97 1.12 -0.27
N LEU A 23 -20.56 2.26 0.07
CA LEU A 23 -20.57 2.81 1.42
C LEU A 23 -21.64 2.14 2.30
N PRO A 24 -21.54 2.27 3.65
CA PRO A 24 -22.50 1.66 4.58
C PRO A 24 -23.96 2.08 4.39
N ASP A 25 -24.19 3.28 3.86
CA ASP A 25 -25.53 3.80 3.54
C ASP A 25 -26.06 3.32 2.17
N GLY A 26 -25.27 2.52 1.45
CA GLY A 26 -25.59 1.97 0.14
C GLY A 26 -25.19 2.88 -1.02
N GLN A 27 -24.60 4.06 -0.79
CA GLN A 27 -24.05 4.87 -1.87
C GLN A 27 -22.89 4.16 -2.55
N GLU A 28 -22.72 4.40 -3.85
CA GLU A 28 -21.60 3.86 -4.63
C GLU A 28 -20.73 5.01 -5.14
N LEU A 29 -19.44 4.93 -4.84
CA LEU A 29 -18.44 5.92 -5.25
C LEU A 29 -17.34 5.25 -6.08
N LEU A 30 -16.76 6.00 -7.01
CA LEU A 30 -15.52 5.60 -7.65
C LEU A 30 -14.36 5.95 -6.71
N ALA A 31 -13.52 4.96 -6.41
CA ALA A 31 -12.33 5.12 -5.58
C ALA A 31 -11.12 4.56 -6.30
N VAL A 32 -9.92 4.90 -5.83
CA VAL A 32 -8.66 4.34 -6.32
C VAL A 32 -8.16 3.30 -5.32
N LEU A 33 -7.94 2.07 -5.77
CA LEU A 33 -7.36 1.03 -4.92
C LEU A 33 -5.87 1.27 -4.72
N ARG A 34 -5.46 1.47 -3.46
CA ARG A 34 -4.09 1.83 -3.08
C ARG A 34 -3.29 0.66 -2.55
N ARG A 35 -3.90 -0.17 -1.68
CA ARG A 35 -3.26 -1.31 -1.04
C ARG A 35 -4.28 -2.38 -0.68
N ARG A 36 -3.80 -3.59 -0.47
CA ARG A 36 -4.53 -4.72 0.11
C ARG A 36 -3.89 -5.09 1.43
N ARG A 37 -4.65 -5.56 2.40
CA ARG A 37 -4.11 -6.22 3.59
C ARG A 37 -4.97 -7.42 3.94
N LEU A 38 -4.33 -8.47 4.44
CA LEU A 38 -5.01 -9.58 5.09
C LEU A 38 -5.08 -9.26 6.59
N ALA A 39 -6.28 -9.20 7.15
CA ALA A 39 -6.46 -9.07 8.59
C ALA A 39 -6.14 -10.40 9.30
N GLU A 40 -5.93 -10.37 10.63
CA GLU A 40 -5.51 -11.56 11.40
C GLU A 40 -6.54 -12.69 11.33
N GLU A 41 -7.83 -12.34 11.23
CA GLU A 41 -8.94 -13.26 11.07
C GLU A 41 -9.08 -13.84 9.64
N GLY A 42 -8.22 -13.42 8.70
CA GLY A 42 -8.21 -13.91 7.32
C GLY A 42 -9.09 -13.14 6.34
N SER A 43 -9.74 -12.05 6.77
CA SER A 43 -10.52 -11.17 5.88
C SER A 43 -9.62 -10.22 5.10
N TRP A 44 -9.90 -10.04 3.81
CA TRP A 44 -9.20 -9.05 2.98
C TRP A 44 -9.82 -7.66 3.12
N TRP A 45 -8.94 -6.68 3.26
CA TRP A 45 -9.29 -5.26 3.34
C TRP A 45 -8.50 -4.48 2.29
N TYR A 46 -9.15 -3.50 1.70
CA TYR A 46 -8.57 -2.62 0.70
C TYR A 46 -8.45 -1.21 1.25
N LEU A 47 -7.27 -0.62 1.09
CA LEU A 47 -7.07 0.81 1.28
C LEU A 47 -7.50 1.48 -0.01
N VAL A 48 -8.54 2.29 0.07
CA VAL A 48 -9.08 3.01 -1.08
C VAL A 48 -8.95 4.51 -0.85
N ARG A 49 -8.73 5.25 -1.93
CA ARG A 49 -8.66 6.72 -1.93
C ARG A 49 -9.87 7.29 -2.67
N LEU A 50 -10.59 8.19 -2.01
CA LEU A 50 -11.74 8.92 -2.51
C LEU A 50 -11.38 10.40 -2.70
N SER A 51 -12.12 11.11 -3.54
CA SER A 51 -12.03 12.56 -3.65
C SER A 51 -13.23 13.19 -2.94
N LEU A 52 -13.00 13.83 -1.80
CA LEU A 52 -14.04 14.50 -1.01
C LEU A 52 -13.80 16.02 -0.98
N TRP A 53 -14.73 16.77 -0.37
CA TRP A 53 -14.53 18.21 -0.19
C TRP A 53 -13.55 18.48 0.95
N GLY A 54 -12.47 19.19 0.62
CA GLY A 54 -11.49 19.72 1.55
C GLY A 54 -11.52 21.24 1.62
N PRO A 55 -11.23 21.84 2.78
CA PRO A 55 -11.03 23.28 2.91
C PRO A 55 -9.64 23.69 2.39
N SER A 56 -9.59 24.67 1.50
CA SER A 56 -8.35 25.31 1.05
C SER A 56 -8.41 26.82 1.30
N GLN A 57 -7.36 27.39 1.86
CA GLN A 57 -7.28 28.83 2.10
C GLN A 57 -6.62 29.52 0.92
N ARG A 58 -7.28 30.53 0.37
CA ARG A 58 -6.73 31.41 -0.67
C ARG A 58 -5.75 32.43 -0.05
N PRO A 59 -4.88 33.06 -0.88
CA PRO A 59 -3.98 34.11 -0.40
C PRO A 59 -4.68 35.32 0.26
N ASP A 60 -5.94 35.57 -0.06
CA ASP A 60 -6.77 36.63 0.54
C ASP A 60 -7.39 36.22 1.90
N GLY A 61 -7.10 35.01 2.38
CA GLY A 61 -7.61 34.45 3.63
C GLY A 61 -8.99 33.78 3.52
N SER A 62 -9.65 33.85 2.36
CA SER A 62 -10.96 33.20 2.14
C SER A 62 -10.84 31.68 2.06
N LEU A 63 -11.85 30.97 2.58
CA LEU A 63 -11.94 29.51 2.51
C LEU A 63 -12.68 29.09 1.24
N VAL A 64 -12.15 28.11 0.52
CA VAL A 64 -12.82 27.47 -0.61
C VAL A 64 -12.83 25.96 -0.52
N ALA A 65 -13.87 25.36 -1.08
CA ALA A 65 -13.99 23.92 -1.19
C ALA A 65 -13.21 23.43 -2.42
N MET A 66 -12.29 22.49 -2.21
CA MET A 66 -11.48 21.86 -3.24
C MET A 66 -11.58 20.34 -3.12
N PRO A 67 -11.39 19.57 -4.21
CA PRO A 67 -11.23 18.12 -4.11
C PRO A 67 -10.00 17.75 -3.27
N GLU A 68 -10.18 16.95 -2.23
CA GLU A 68 -9.13 16.48 -1.33
C GLU A 68 -9.13 14.93 -1.29
N PRO A 69 -7.97 14.28 -1.44
CA PRO A 69 -7.87 12.84 -1.36
C PRO A 69 -8.04 12.37 0.09
N VAL A 70 -9.02 11.50 0.33
CA VAL A 70 -9.25 10.87 1.64
C VAL A 70 -9.10 9.37 1.49
N GLU A 71 -8.30 8.77 2.36
CA GLU A 71 -8.08 7.32 2.38
C GLU A 71 -8.88 6.65 3.49
N CYS A 72 -9.49 5.50 3.18
CA CYS A 72 -10.16 4.67 4.16
C CYS A 72 -9.95 3.19 3.86
N TRP A 73 -10.10 2.35 4.89
CA TRP A 73 -10.12 0.90 4.73
C TRP A 73 -11.54 0.43 4.52
N ALA A 74 -11.74 -0.40 3.48
CA ALA A 74 -13.01 -1.04 3.17
C ALA A 74 -12.85 -2.56 3.10
N PRO A 75 -13.87 -3.35 3.49
CA PRO A 75 -13.85 -4.79 3.28
C PRO A 75 -13.87 -5.09 1.77
N VAL A 76 -13.23 -6.18 1.36
CA VAL A 76 -13.17 -6.58 -0.06
C VAL A 76 -14.55 -6.69 -0.70
N ASP A 77 -15.55 -7.17 0.04
CA ASP A 77 -16.92 -7.37 -0.44
C ASP A 77 -17.66 -6.05 -0.74
N ALA A 78 -17.14 -4.92 -0.24
CA ALA A 78 -17.65 -3.58 -0.57
C ALA A 78 -16.96 -2.96 -1.79
N CYS A 79 -15.98 -3.63 -2.40
CA CYS A 79 -15.17 -3.11 -3.49
C CYS A 79 -15.31 -3.96 -4.74
N GLU A 80 -15.99 -3.43 -5.76
CA GLU A 80 -16.11 -4.09 -7.06
C GLU A 80 -15.01 -3.61 -8.02
N PRO A 81 -14.22 -4.53 -8.60
CA PRO A 81 -13.28 -4.19 -9.67
C PRO A 81 -14.02 -3.65 -10.90
N ILE A 82 -13.40 -2.66 -11.56
CA ILE A 82 -13.84 -2.15 -12.85
C ILE A 82 -13.29 -3.08 -13.96
N PRO A 83 -14.13 -3.61 -14.87
CA PRO A 83 -13.68 -4.51 -15.92
C PRO A 83 -12.63 -3.86 -16.85
N GLY A 84 -11.57 -4.61 -17.14
CA GLY A 84 -10.49 -4.19 -18.05
C GLY A 84 -9.33 -3.45 -17.39
N GLU A 85 -9.42 -3.13 -16.10
CA GLU A 85 -8.33 -2.52 -15.33
C GLU A 85 -7.32 -3.58 -14.84
N ASP A 86 -6.05 -3.19 -14.76
CA ASP A 86 -4.97 -4.04 -14.22
C ASP A 86 -4.81 -3.82 -12.72
N TYR A 87 -4.93 -4.90 -11.96
CA TYR A 87 -4.86 -4.92 -10.51
C TYR A 87 -3.61 -5.62 -9.97
N ASP A 88 -2.74 -6.15 -10.82
CA ASP A 88 -1.60 -6.97 -10.39
C ASP A 88 -0.54 -6.16 -9.65
N GLN A 89 -0.44 -4.86 -9.95
CA GLN A 89 0.53 -3.96 -9.35
C GLN A 89 0.08 -3.36 -8.01
N VAL A 90 -1.13 -3.68 -7.52
CA VAL A 90 -1.61 -3.15 -6.24
C VAL A 90 -0.81 -3.77 -5.08
N PRO A 91 -0.10 -2.96 -4.28
CA PRO A 91 0.66 -3.45 -3.14
C PRO A 91 -0.20 -4.22 -2.15
N THR A 92 0.32 -5.34 -1.65
CA THR A 92 -0.35 -6.15 -0.62
C THR A 92 0.49 -6.17 0.65
N ASP A 93 -0.02 -5.54 1.71
CA ASP A 93 0.54 -5.60 3.05
C ASP A 93 0.53 -7.05 3.53
N GLY A 94 1.66 -7.54 4.04
CA GLY A 94 1.65 -8.79 4.81
C GLY A 94 1.99 -10.08 4.06
N ILE A 95 2.46 -10.06 2.79
CA ILE A 95 3.46 -11.08 2.41
C ILE A 95 4.78 -10.68 3.07
N ARG A 96 4.82 -10.70 4.40
CA ARG A 96 6.07 -10.70 5.14
C ARG A 96 6.70 -12.05 4.81
N ARG A 97 7.53 -12.08 3.77
CA ARG A 97 8.53 -13.14 3.64
C ARG A 97 9.17 -13.22 5.03
N PRO A 98 9.17 -14.38 5.72
CA PRO A 98 9.83 -14.48 7.01
C PRO A 98 11.23 -13.89 6.86
N PRO A 99 11.70 -13.06 7.81
CA PRO A 99 13.04 -12.51 7.71
C PRO A 99 14.01 -13.67 7.49
N PRO A 100 14.98 -13.54 6.58
CA PRO A 100 15.91 -14.62 6.29
C PRO A 100 16.50 -15.12 7.60
N ARG A 101 16.38 -16.43 7.85
CA ARG A 101 17.05 -17.06 8.97
C ARG A 101 18.48 -17.35 8.55
N TRP A 102 19.42 -16.87 9.33
CA TRP A 102 20.85 -17.13 9.14
C TRP A 102 21.29 -18.10 10.22
N LEU A 103 21.99 -19.16 9.81
CA LEU A 103 22.70 -20.03 10.74
C LEU A 103 24.18 -19.64 10.71
N LEU A 104 24.71 -19.26 11.87
CA LEU A 104 26.12 -18.97 12.07
C LEU A 104 26.77 -20.21 12.67
N GLU A 105 27.78 -20.74 11.99
CA GLU A 105 28.55 -21.90 12.45
C GLU A 105 30.01 -21.49 12.65
N ALA A 106 30.56 -21.81 13.81
CA ALA A 106 31.98 -21.61 14.09
C ALA A 106 32.75 -22.82 13.56
N THR A 107 33.70 -22.58 12.64
CA THR A 107 34.54 -23.66 12.06
C THR A 107 35.85 -23.88 12.84
N GLY A 108 36.03 -23.17 13.96
CA GLY A 108 37.27 -23.12 14.73
C GLY A 108 38.18 -21.97 14.27
N GLY A 109 38.94 -21.38 15.21
CA GLY A 109 39.69 -20.15 14.99
C GLY A 109 38.80 -18.91 14.87
N ASP A 110 39.26 -17.89 14.15
CA ASP A 110 38.53 -16.62 13.92
C ASP A 110 37.59 -16.67 12.69
N GLN A 111 37.22 -17.87 12.23
CA GLN A 111 36.42 -18.06 11.02
C GLN A 111 34.97 -18.46 11.35
N LEU A 112 34.04 -17.77 10.68
CA LEU A 112 32.60 -18.04 10.75
C LEU A 112 32.08 -18.42 9.37
N VAL A 113 31.18 -19.40 9.33
CA VAL A 113 30.40 -19.75 8.15
C VAL A 113 28.97 -19.24 8.33
N VAL A 114 28.46 -18.56 7.30
CA VAL A 114 27.10 -18.01 7.27
C VAL A 114 26.27 -18.85 6.30
N HIS A 115 25.31 -19.59 6.82
CA HIS A 115 24.37 -20.35 6.01
C HIS A 115 23.06 -19.58 5.85
N ARG A 116 22.59 -19.45 4.60
CA ARG A 116 21.22 -18.98 4.33
C ARG A 116 20.27 -20.17 4.51
N VAL A 117 19.39 -20.11 5.52
CA VAL A 117 18.38 -21.16 5.70
C VAL A 117 17.24 -20.91 4.72
N ALA A 118 17.07 -21.82 3.76
CA ALA A 118 15.89 -21.84 2.91
C ALA A 118 14.71 -22.39 3.73
N LEU A 119 13.60 -21.64 3.76
CA LEU A 119 12.33 -22.16 4.25
C LEU A 119 11.76 -23.05 3.14
N THR A 120 11.72 -24.35 3.37
CA THR A 120 10.89 -25.26 2.58
C THR A 120 9.44 -24.95 2.95
N LEU A 121 8.65 -24.52 1.96
CA LEU A 121 7.20 -24.32 2.07
C LEU A 121 6.49 -25.67 2.17
#